data_AF-X0TYG9-F1
#
_entry.id   AF-X0TYG9-F1
#
_cell.length_a   1.000
_cell.length_b   1.000
_cell.length_c   1.000
_cell.angle_alpha   90.00
_cell.angle_beta   90.00
_cell.angle_gamma   90.00
#
_symmetry.space_group_name_H-M   'P 1'
#
loop_
_entity.id
_entity.type
_entity.pdbx_description
1 polymer ?
#
loop_
_entity_poly.entity_id
_entity_poly.type
_entity_poly.pdbx_seq_one_letter_code
_entity_poly.pdbx_strand_id
1 'polypeptide(L)'
;MGIRLLSLFTTLLPSSLFAQTLPEGANVESLAIIGQMVNWGGIGSSLLLVILAWLILTLVDNLVEELGRAFADSRLFIQRLNAFFRFFVYIGVVVGVVLLSFDFSPQLLAVIGGGVAVAVGFATRDLLASLVAGVMIVFDRPFQVGDRVSFGGEYGDV
;
A
#
# COMPACT_ATOMS: atom_id res chain seq x y z
N MET A 1 -48.96 56.94 -2.84
CA MET A 1 -48.39 57.21 -1.51
C MET A 1 -48.22 55.88 -0.78
N GLY A 2 -47.07 55.20 -0.78
CA GLY A 2 -45.79 55.32 -1.49
C GLY A 2 -45.11 53.95 -1.30
N ILE A 3 -44.77 53.19 -2.34
CA ILE A 3 -43.48 53.16 -3.06
C ILE A 3 -42.21 53.13 -2.15
N ARG A 4 -42.33 53.10 -0.81
CA ARG A 4 -41.20 53.05 0.15
C ARG A 4 -40.98 51.68 0.81
N LEU A 5 -41.73 50.65 0.44
CA LEU A 5 -41.65 49.33 1.09
C LEU A 5 -40.70 48.33 0.41
N LEU A 6 -40.25 48.60 -0.81
CA LEU A 6 -39.30 47.73 -1.55
C LEU A 6 -37.83 48.18 -1.46
N SER A 7 -37.53 49.32 -0.85
CA SER A 7 -36.16 49.84 -0.68
C SER A 7 -35.51 49.52 0.67
N LEU A 8 -36.23 48.82 1.57
CA LEU A 8 -35.72 48.44 2.90
C LEU A 8 -35.19 47.00 2.97
N PHE A 9 -35.49 46.17 1.97
CA PHE A 9 -34.98 44.80 1.90
C PHE A 9 -33.64 44.69 1.17
N THR A 10 -33.27 45.71 0.39
CA THR A 10 -32.02 45.76 -0.38
C THR A 10 -30.82 46.30 0.40
N THR A 11 -31.03 46.82 1.63
CA THR A 11 -29.97 47.38 2.48
C THR A 11 -29.48 46.43 3.59
N LEU A 12 -29.98 45.20 3.64
CA LEU A 12 -29.65 44.19 4.67
C LEU A 12 -28.99 42.93 4.12
N LEU A 13 -28.58 42.94 2.86
CA LEU A 13 -27.58 42.00 2.37
C LEU A 13 -26.21 42.61 2.71
N PRO A 14 -25.49 42.08 3.71
CA PRO A 14 -24.14 42.53 3.97
C PRO A 14 -23.31 42.27 2.71
N SER A 15 -22.90 43.34 2.04
CA SER A 15 -21.96 43.32 0.91
C SER A 15 -20.60 42.72 1.27
N SER A 16 -20.40 42.32 2.53
CA SER A 16 -19.25 41.56 3.02
C SER A 16 -19.29 40.06 2.70
N LEU A 17 -20.40 39.50 2.20
CA LEU A 17 -20.46 38.08 1.81
C LEU A 17 -20.00 37.80 0.37
N PHE A 18 -19.84 38.83 -0.48
CA PHE A 18 -19.34 38.69 -1.86
C PHE A 18 -17.85 39.06 -2.01
N ALA A 19 -17.19 39.56 -0.96
CA ALA A 19 -15.78 39.94 -0.99
C ALA A 19 -14.81 38.81 -0.57
N GLN A 20 -15.31 37.58 -0.32
CA GLN A 20 -14.48 36.44 0.11
C GLN A 20 -14.26 35.35 -0.95
N THR A 21 -14.63 35.57 -2.21
CA THR A 21 -14.46 34.55 -3.27
C THR A 21 -13.67 35.02 -4.50
N LEU A 22 -12.76 35.97 -4.33
CA LEU A 22 -11.60 36.02 -5.21
C LEU A 22 -10.43 35.37 -4.47
N PRO A 23 -9.90 34.22 -4.92
CA PRO A 23 -8.61 33.70 -4.49
C PRO A 23 -7.50 34.61 -5.05
N GLU A 24 -7.46 35.85 -4.58
CA GLU A 24 -6.35 36.79 -4.80
C GLU A 24 -5.21 36.39 -3.88
N GLY A 25 -4.33 35.54 -4.44
CA GLY A 25 -3.24 34.91 -3.72
C GLY A 25 -3.41 33.40 -3.77
N ALA A 26 -3.19 32.80 -4.95
CA ALA A 26 -2.76 31.41 -5.00
C ALA A 26 -1.48 31.32 -4.16
N ASN A 27 -1.68 30.92 -2.91
CA ASN A 27 -0.80 31.16 -1.78
C ASN A 27 0.63 30.70 -2.08
N VAL A 28 1.55 31.65 -2.15
CA VAL A 28 2.98 31.39 -1.97
C VAL A 28 3.25 30.61 -0.67
N GLU A 29 2.36 30.70 0.34
CA GLU A 29 2.37 29.85 1.53
C GLU A 29 1.99 28.39 1.25
N SER A 30 1.00 28.10 0.39
CA SER A 30 0.66 26.71 0.03
C SER A 30 1.74 26.05 -0.82
N LEU A 31 2.43 26.83 -1.66
CA LEU A 31 3.64 26.38 -2.37
C LEU A 31 4.84 26.20 -1.43
N ALA A 32 4.96 27.05 -0.40
CA ALA A 32 5.99 26.92 0.63
C ALA A 32 5.78 25.68 1.51
N ILE A 33 4.54 25.32 1.86
CA ILE A 33 4.24 24.09 2.61
C ILE A 33 4.67 22.83 1.82
N ILE A 34 4.47 22.83 0.49
CA ILE A 34 4.94 21.73 -0.37
C ILE A 34 6.48 21.71 -0.47
N GLY A 35 7.11 22.89 -0.53
CA GLY A 35 8.58 23.03 -0.56
C GLY A 35 9.27 22.68 0.76
N GLN A 36 8.58 22.82 1.89
CA GLN A 36 9.11 22.52 3.23
C GLN A 36 8.92 21.05 3.63
N MET A 37 8.01 20.32 2.98
CA MET A 37 7.82 18.87 3.16
C MET A 37 8.91 18.02 2.47
N VAL A 38 9.66 18.63 1.53
CA VAL A 38 10.72 17.96 0.80
C VAL A 38 12.05 18.12 1.54
N ASN A 39 12.51 17.03 2.14
CA ASN A 39 13.78 17.02 2.84
C ASN A 39 14.93 16.85 1.83
N TRP A 40 15.64 17.95 1.55
CA TRP A 40 16.79 17.93 0.64
C TRP A 40 17.91 16.97 1.09
N GLY A 41 18.04 16.69 2.39
CA GLY A 41 18.94 15.66 2.91
C GLY A 41 18.43 14.24 2.66
N GLY A 42 17.12 14.05 2.75
CA GLY A 42 16.41 12.83 2.40
C GLY A 42 16.63 12.38 0.95
N ILE A 43 16.61 13.34 0.02
CA ILE A 43 16.83 13.08 -1.42
C ILE A 43 18.21 12.45 -1.69
N GLY A 44 19.26 12.91 -1.00
CA GLY A 44 20.60 12.34 -1.16
C GLY A 44 20.66 10.87 -0.73
N SER A 45 20.03 10.57 0.41
CA SER A 45 19.93 9.19 0.91
C SER A 45 19.02 8.30 0.07
N SER A 46 17.94 8.83 -0.51
CA SER A 46 17.07 8.06 -1.38
C SER A 46 17.74 7.71 -2.71
N LEU A 47 18.59 8.59 -3.24
CA LEU A 47 19.40 8.31 -4.42
C LEU A 47 20.38 7.14 -4.17
N LEU A 48 21.04 7.13 -3.01
CA LEU A 48 21.90 6.01 -2.59
C LEU A 48 21.11 4.71 -2.44
N LEU A 49 19.90 4.76 -1.88
CA LEU A 49 19.02 3.60 -1.76
C LEU A 49 18.67 3.04 -3.14
N VAL A 50 18.31 3.90 -4.10
CA VAL A 50 17.99 3.48 -5.47
C VAL A 50 19.21 2.84 -6.14
N ILE A 51 20.40 3.42 -5.98
CA ILE A 51 21.65 2.85 -6.52
C ILE A 51 21.91 1.47 -5.89
N LEU A 52 21.78 1.36 -4.56
CA LEU A 52 21.98 0.09 -3.85
C LEU A 52 20.97 -0.97 -4.31
N ALA A 53 19.72 -0.59 -4.47
CA ALA A 53 18.70 -1.50 -4.94
C ALA A 53 18.91 -1.94 -6.39
N TRP A 54 19.32 -1.02 -7.27
CA TRP A 54 19.70 -1.34 -8.64
C TRP A 54 20.86 -2.35 -8.68
N LEU A 55 21.86 -2.17 -7.80
CA LEU A 55 22.97 -3.12 -7.65
C LEU A 55 22.48 -4.49 -7.18
N ILE A 56 21.61 -4.54 -6.16
CA ILE A 56 21.04 -5.80 -5.64
C ILE A 56 20.23 -6.53 -6.71
N LEU A 57 19.36 -5.81 -7.43
CA LEU A 57 18.53 -6.37 -8.50
C LEU A 57 19.39 -6.97 -9.60
N THR A 58 20.42 -6.23 -10.03
CA THR A 58 21.34 -6.69 -11.07
C THR A 58 22.13 -7.93 -10.62
N LEU A 59 22.59 -7.94 -9.37
CA LEU A 59 23.31 -9.10 -8.81
C LEU A 59 22.41 -10.34 -8.76
N VAL A 60 21.15 -10.17 -8.32
CA VAL A 60 20.19 -11.28 -8.24
C VAL A 60 19.80 -11.79 -9.62
N ASP A 61 19.55 -10.90 -10.58
CA ASP A 61 19.25 -11.30 -11.97
C ASP A 61 20.40 -12.12 -12.57
N ASN A 62 21.65 -11.69 -12.36
CA ASN A 62 22.83 -12.43 -12.81
C ASN A 62 22.93 -13.82 -12.15
N LEU A 63 22.73 -13.92 -10.83
CA LEU A 63 22.76 -15.20 -10.11
C LEU A 63 21.64 -16.14 -10.57
N VAL A 64 20.44 -15.61 -10.79
CA VAL A 64 19.28 -16.38 -11.26
C VAL A 64 19.53 -16.93 -12.67
N GLU A 65 20.12 -16.13 -13.56
CA GLU A 65 20.48 -16.59 -14.90
C GLU A 65 21.54 -17.69 -14.87
N GLU A 66 22.57 -17.53 -14.03
CA GLU A 66 23.67 -18.50 -13.91
C GLU A 66 23.18 -19.83 -13.31
N LEU A 67 22.38 -19.78 -12.24
CA LEU A 67 21.74 -20.94 -11.63
C LEU A 67 20.73 -21.61 -12.59
N GLY A 68 20.00 -20.81 -13.38
CA GLY A 68 19.04 -21.31 -14.37
C GLY A 68 19.69 -22.00 -15.57
N ARG A 69 20.97 -21.72 -15.87
CA ARG A 69 21.76 -22.43 -16.87
C ARG A 69 22.35 -23.74 -16.31
N ALA A 70 22.73 -23.76 -15.03
CA ALA A 70 23.27 -24.94 -14.36
C ALA A 70 22.20 -26.00 -14.06
N PHE A 71 20.95 -25.60 -13.76
CA PHE A 71 19.85 -26.50 -13.42
C PHE A 71 18.66 -26.34 -14.38
N ALA A 72 18.74 -27.00 -15.54
CA ALA A 72 17.72 -26.90 -16.61
C ALA A 72 16.30 -27.31 -16.16
N ASP A 73 16.17 -28.33 -15.31
CA ASP A 73 14.86 -28.82 -14.83
C ASP A 73 14.18 -27.86 -13.83
N SER A 74 14.96 -27.04 -13.12
CA SER A 74 14.44 -26.07 -12.15
C SER A 74 14.33 -24.65 -12.72
N ARG A 75 14.64 -24.45 -14.00
CA ARG A 75 14.67 -23.13 -14.64
C ARG A 75 13.35 -22.37 -14.49
N LEU A 76 12.20 -23.04 -14.60
CA LEU A 76 10.88 -22.41 -14.43
C LEU A 76 10.62 -21.98 -12.98
N PHE A 77 11.06 -22.79 -12.00
CA PHE A 77 10.92 -22.46 -10.58
C PHE A 77 11.83 -21.29 -10.18
N ILE A 78 13.08 -21.31 -10.64
CA ILE A 78 14.07 -20.26 -10.41
C ILE A 78 13.60 -18.91 -11.00
N GLN A 79 13.04 -18.92 -12.21
CA GLN A 79 12.48 -17.70 -12.82
C GLN A 79 11.28 -17.15 -12.06
N ARG A 80 10.37 -18.01 -11.58
CA ARG A 80 9.23 -17.59 -10.76
C ARG A 80 9.72 -16.95 -9.46
N LEU A 81 10.70 -17.57 -8.80
CA LEU A 81 11.28 -17.03 -7.57
C LEU A 81 11.94 -15.66 -7.80
N ASN A 82 12.63 -15.48 -8.93
CA ASN A 82 13.20 -14.18 -9.29
C ASN A 82 12.12 -13.11 -9.46
N ALA A 83 11.03 -13.43 -10.16
CA ALA A 83 9.91 -12.49 -10.31
C ALA A 83 9.31 -12.08 -8.96
N PHE A 84 9.15 -13.04 -8.02
CA PHE A 84 8.73 -12.74 -6.65
C PHE A 84 9.74 -11.85 -5.92
N PHE A 85 11.03 -12.17 -5.97
CA PHE A 85 12.07 -11.38 -5.31
C PHE A 85 12.12 -9.94 -5.84
N ARG A 86 12.10 -9.76 -7.16
CA ARG A 86 12.04 -8.43 -7.80
C ARG A 86 10.82 -7.64 -7.32
N PHE A 87 9.65 -8.27 -7.24
CA PHE A 87 8.44 -7.62 -6.76
C PHE A 87 8.61 -7.04 -5.34
N PHE A 88 9.17 -7.82 -4.41
CA PHE A 88 9.42 -7.35 -3.05
C PHE A 88 10.47 -6.24 -2.99
N VAL A 89 11.55 -6.34 -3.76
CA VAL A 89 12.56 -5.29 -3.83
C VAL A 89 11.97 -4.00 -4.38
N TYR A 90 11.17 -4.05 -5.45
CA TYR A 90 10.50 -2.85 -5.98
C TYR A 90 9.60 -2.18 -4.95
N ILE A 91 8.75 -2.94 -4.24
CA ILE A 91 7.92 -2.38 -3.18
C ILE A 91 8.79 -1.76 -2.08
N GLY A 92 9.82 -2.47 -1.62
CA GLY A 92 10.72 -1.97 -0.58
C GLY A 92 11.44 -0.68 -0.97
N VAL A 93 11.87 -0.58 -2.22
CA VAL A 93 12.51 0.63 -2.76
C VAL A 93 11.54 1.79 -2.85
N VAL A 94 10.34 1.56 -3.40
CA VAL A 94 9.33 2.62 -3.53
C VAL A 94 8.95 3.14 -2.14
N VAL A 95 8.68 2.25 -1.19
CA VAL A 95 8.38 2.63 0.19
C VAL A 95 9.56 3.35 0.83
N GLY A 96 10.78 2.81 0.69
CA GLY A 96 12.00 3.42 1.23
C GLY A 96 12.27 4.81 0.67
N VAL A 97 12.17 5.01 -0.65
CA VAL A 97 12.35 6.31 -1.30
C VAL A 97 11.31 7.30 -0.81
N VAL A 98 10.05 6.90 -0.70
CA VAL A 98 8.97 7.75 -0.19
C VAL A 98 9.25 8.15 1.27
N LEU A 99 9.59 7.20 2.13
CA LEU A 99 9.90 7.47 3.54
C LEU A 99 11.15 8.34 3.76
N LEU A 100 12.15 8.23 2.89
CA LEU A 100 13.37 9.03 2.96
C LEU A 100 13.18 10.43 2.35
N SER A 101 12.37 10.57 1.31
CA SER A 101 12.22 11.85 0.58
C SER A 101 11.22 12.81 1.24
N PHE A 102 10.26 12.27 1.99
CA PHE A 102 9.24 13.05 2.69
C PHE A 102 9.38 12.87 4.20
N ASP A 103 9.37 13.98 4.94
CA ASP A 103 9.28 13.96 6.40
C ASP A 103 7.84 13.63 6.84
N PHE A 104 7.53 12.34 6.93
CA PHE A 104 6.25 11.90 7.48
C PHE A 104 6.24 11.96 9.01
N SER A 105 5.14 12.46 9.58
CA SER A 105 4.94 12.34 11.03
C SER A 105 4.74 10.86 11.41
N PRO A 106 5.27 10.40 12.55
CA PRO A 106 5.06 9.03 13.02
C PRO A 106 3.59 8.65 13.14
N GLN A 107 2.71 9.61 13.45
CA GLN A 107 1.27 9.42 13.53
C GLN A 107 0.65 9.12 12.16
N LEU A 108 1.05 9.84 11.11
CA LEU A 108 0.56 9.60 9.76
C LEU A 108 1.01 8.23 9.24
N LEU A 109 2.28 7.86 9.49
CA LEU A 109 2.78 6.53 9.17
C LEU A 109 2.03 5.44 9.94
N ALA A 110 1.70 5.66 11.20
CA ALA A 110 0.92 4.70 12.00
C ALA A 110 -0.50 4.54 11.44
N VAL A 111 -1.16 5.62 11.02
CA VAL A 111 -2.50 5.56 10.42
C VAL A 111 -2.48 4.82 9.08
N ILE A 112 -1.59 5.20 8.17
CA ILE A 112 -1.50 4.57 6.84
C ILE A 112 -1.02 3.13 6.96
N GLY A 113 0.06 2.90 7.71
CA GLY A 113 0.64 1.59 7.94
C GLY A 113 -0.32 0.65 8.66
N GLY A 114 -1.07 1.15 9.65
CA GLY A 114 -2.15 0.41 10.30
C GLY A 114 -3.26 0.02 9.33
N GLY A 115 -3.69 0.93 8.46
CA GLY A 115 -4.67 0.63 7.41
C GLY A 115 -4.20 -0.44 6.44
N VAL A 116 -2.96 -0.34 5.95
CA VAL A 116 -2.35 -1.34 5.07
C VAL A 116 -2.23 -2.70 5.77
N ALA A 117 -1.78 -2.73 7.02
CA ALA A 117 -1.66 -3.95 7.81
C ALA A 117 -3.02 -4.67 7.96
N VAL A 118 -4.08 -3.92 8.26
CA VAL A 118 -5.45 -4.47 8.34
C VAL A 118 -5.90 -4.99 6.98
N ALA A 119 -5.69 -4.24 5.89
CA ALA A 119 -6.09 -4.67 4.55
C ALA A 119 -5.39 -5.97 4.12
N VAL A 120 -4.07 -6.09 4.34
CA VAL A 120 -3.29 -7.30 4.04
C VAL A 120 -3.72 -8.46 4.92
N GLY A 121 -3.96 -8.23 6.21
CA GLY A 121 -4.47 -9.23 7.13
C GLY A 121 -5.84 -9.76 6.72
N PHE A 122 -6.73 -8.87 6.28
CA PHE A 122 -8.05 -9.25 5.75
C PHE A 122 -7.91 -10.08 4.47
N ALA A 123 -7.04 -9.68 3.54
CA ALA A 123 -6.81 -10.39 2.29
C ALA A 123 -6.24 -11.80 2.50
N THR A 124 -5.47 -12.02 3.58
CA THR A 124 -4.82 -13.32 3.87
C THR A 124 -5.68 -14.19 4.81
N ARG A 125 -6.81 -13.69 5.31
CA ARG A 125 -7.66 -14.36 6.31
C ARG A 125 -8.06 -15.78 5.88
N ASP A 126 -8.53 -15.95 4.64
CA ASP A 126 -9.05 -17.23 4.16
C ASP A 126 -7.91 -18.26 3.97
N LEU A 127 -6.74 -17.80 3.55
CA LEU A 127 -5.55 -18.63 3.43
C LEU A 127 -5.08 -19.11 4.81
N LEU A 128 -5.07 -18.23 5.80
CA LEU A 128 -4.73 -18.61 7.18
C LEU A 128 -5.78 -19.54 7.79
N ALA A 129 -7.07 -19.30 7.55
CA ALA A 129 -8.14 -20.15 8.03
C ALA A 129 -8.04 -21.58 7.48
N SER A 130 -7.75 -21.73 6.18
CA SER A 130 -7.56 -23.06 5.56
C SER A 130 -6.29 -23.75 6.05
N LEU A 131 -5.19 -23.01 6.26
CA LEU A 131 -3.97 -23.54 6.86
C LEU A 131 -4.21 -24.07 8.28
N VAL A 132 -4.86 -23.26 9.13
CA VAL A 132 -5.18 -23.66 10.51
C VAL A 132 -6.13 -24.84 10.54
N ALA A 133 -7.15 -24.85 9.67
CA ALA A 133 -8.06 -26.00 9.55
C ALA A 133 -7.31 -27.28 9.14
N GLY A 134 -6.39 -27.20 8.17
CA GLY A 134 -5.56 -28.31 7.75
C GLY A 134 -4.67 -28.84 8.89
N VAL A 135 -4.02 -27.94 9.63
CA VAL A 135 -3.22 -28.31 10.80
C VAL A 135 -4.09 -28.98 11.86
N MET A 136 -5.27 -28.43 12.17
CA MET A 136 -6.19 -28.98 13.16
C MET A 136 -6.70 -30.37 12.77
N ILE A 137 -7.01 -30.60 11.49
CA ILE A 137 -7.39 -31.92 10.97
C ILE A 137 -6.27 -32.96 11.22
N VAL A 138 -5.01 -32.58 11.02
CA VAL A 138 -3.88 -33.49 11.24
C VAL A 138 -3.65 -33.79 12.72
N PHE A 139 -3.80 -32.79 13.59
CA PHE A 139 -3.61 -32.94 15.04
C PHE A 139 -4.75 -33.71 15.71
N ASP A 140 -6.00 -33.30 15.47
CA ASP A 140 -7.16 -33.87 16.14
C ASP A 140 -7.67 -35.14 15.45
N ARG A 141 -7.24 -35.39 14.20
CA ARG A 141 -7.66 -36.51 13.34
C ARG A 141 -9.16 -36.83 13.47
N PRO A 142 -10.06 -35.86 13.22
CA PRO A 142 -11.49 -36.04 13.43
C PRO A 142 -12.13 -37.10 12.53
N PHE A 143 -11.45 -37.47 11.44
CA PHE A 143 -11.83 -38.53 10.52
C PHE A 143 -10.57 -39.25 10.03
N GLN A 144 -10.69 -40.54 9.74
CA GLN A 144 -9.60 -41.37 9.24
C GLN A 144 -9.86 -41.76 7.78
N VAL A 145 -8.79 -42.16 7.07
CA VAL A 145 -8.90 -42.62 5.68
C VAL A 145 -9.83 -43.84 5.62
N GLY A 146 -10.88 -43.75 4.81
CA GLY A 146 -11.92 -44.78 4.71
C GLY A 146 -13.17 -44.58 5.57
N ASP A 147 -13.24 -43.52 6.38
CA ASP A 147 -14.48 -43.14 7.07
C ASP A 147 -15.49 -42.55 6.09
N ARG A 148 -16.78 -42.84 6.32
CA ARG A 148 -17.89 -42.20 5.61
C ARG A 148 -18.32 -40.94 6.33
N VAL A 149 -18.17 -39.80 5.67
CA VAL A 149 -18.45 -38.50 6.27
C VAL A 149 -19.43 -37.70 5.41
N SER A 150 -20.29 -36.93 6.07
CA SER A 150 -21.15 -35.94 5.42
C SER A 150 -20.68 -34.55 5.81
N PHE A 151 -20.35 -33.71 4.84
CA PHE A 151 -19.86 -32.36 5.07
C PHE A 151 -20.46 -31.40 4.05
N GLY A 152 -21.06 -30.29 4.51
CA GLY A 152 -21.57 -29.24 3.62
C GLY A 152 -22.69 -29.68 2.67
N GLY A 153 -23.41 -30.76 2.97
CA GLY A 153 -24.45 -31.33 2.10
C GLY A 153 -23.95 -32.39 1.10
N GLU A 154 -22.64 -32.65 1.06
CA GLU A 154 -22.03 -33.72 0.26
C GLU A 154 -21.75 -34.95 1.15
N TYR A 155 -21.89 -36.15 0.58
CA TYR A 155 -21.62 -37.43 1.25
C TYR A 155 -20.58 -38.24 0.46
N GLY A 156 -19.53 -38.69 1.15
CA GLY A 156 -18.45 -39.45 0.52
C GLY A 156 -17.56 -40.17 1.53
N ASP A 157 -16.63 -40.95 0.99
CA ASP A 157 -15.53 -41.56 1.74
C ASP A 157 -14.35 -40.57 1.78
N VAL A 158 -13.59 -40.55 2.88
CA VAL A 158 -12.38 -39.70 3.10
C VAL A 158 -11.22 -40.07 2.18
#